data_AF-A0AAV5UA94-F1
#
_entry.id   AF-A0AAV5UA94-F1
#
_cell.length_a   1.000
_cell.length_b   1.000
_cell.length_c   1.000
_cell.angle_alpha   90.00
_cell.angle_beta   90.00
_cell.angle_gamma   90.00
#
_symmetry.space_group_name_H-M   'P 1'
#
loop_
_entity.id
_entity.type
_entity.pdbx_description
1 polymer ?
#
loop_
_entity_poly.entity_id
_entity_poly.type
_entity_poly.pdbx_seq_one_letter_code
_entity_poly.pdbx_strand_id
1 'polypeptide(L)'
;VETTPLIVGSMMKEVFLGYMTNVIGFIVALDRCVATKAWYWYESGKKSTLLFFIFQEAFLFYRERQLQCIILVLGYNIRQMRELKRGAAINRYSVSRTFQIKENISVLTAYAKIARVQIAMTTPAFVFFGAFFFIPPGIGYDGLRFFSAAMFDLWLSM
;
A
#
# COMPACT_ATOMS: atom_id res chain seq x y z
N VAL A 1 -32.39 16.29 8.75
CA VAL A 1 -31.46 17.01 7.84
C VAL A 1 -30.63 15.96 7.12
N GLU A 2 -30.58 16.00 5.79
CA GLU A 2 -30.02 14.98 4.91
C GLU A 2 -28.48 14.91 4.98
N THR A 3 -27.92 14.37 6.06
CA THR A 3 -26.46 14.24 6.23
C THR A 3 -25.88 12.97 5.59
N THR A 4 -26.72 11.97 5.33
CA THR A 4 -26.34 10.71 4.67
C THR A 4 -25.51 10.88 3.38
N PRO A 5 -25.91 11.73 2.41
CA PRO A 5 -25.13 11.89 1.18
C PRO A 5 -23.72 12.48 1.41
N LEU A 6 -23.56 13.36 2.41
CA LEU A 6 -22.26 13.93 2.76
C LEU A 6 -21.33 12.88 3.38
N ILE A 7 -21.86 12.04 4.27
CA ILE A 7 -21.11 10.93 4.89
C ILE A 7 -20.65 9.94 3.81
N VAL A 8 -21.56 9.53 2.92
CA VAL A 8 -21.23 8.62 1.81
C VAL A 8 -20.18 9.23 0.89
N GLY A 9 -20.30 10.53 0.56
CA GLY A 9 -19.30 11.23 -0.25
C GLY A 9 -17.91 11.27 0.37
N SER A 10 -17.82 11.53 1.68
CA SER A 10 -16.54 11.54 2.42
C SER A 10 -15.91 10.14 2.44
N MET A 11 -16.70 9.11 2.75
CA MET A 11 -16.23 7.72 2.72
C MET A 11 -15.73 7.31 1.33
N MET A 12 -16.44 7.68 0.25
CA MET A 12 -16.00 7.40 -1.12
C MET A 12 -14.66 8.07 -1.44
N LYS A 13 -14.45 9.30 -0.98
CA LYS A 13 -13.18 10.03 -1.18
C LYS A 13 -12.01 9.34 -0.46
N GLU A 14 -12.18 8.95 0.80
CA GLU A 14 -11.14 8.24 1.55
C GLU A 14 -10.82 6.88 0.96
N VAL A 15 -11.85 6.13 0.57
CA VAL A 15 -11.69 4.83 -0.11
C VAL A 15 -10.96 5.00 -1.43
N PHE A 16 -11.30 6.04 -2.21
CA PHE A 16 -10.62 6.34 -3.46
C PHE A 16 -9.16 6.71 -3.24
N LEU A 17 -8.86 7.58 -2.28
CA LEU A 17 -7.49 7.99 -1.97
C LEU A 17 -6.66 6.76 -1.54
N GLY A 18 -7.17 5.97 -0.61
CA GLY A 18 -6.50 4.74 -0.16
C GLY A 18 -6.34 3.70 -1.25
N TYR A 19 -7.32 3.59 -2.14
CA TYR A 19 -7.23 2.76 -3.33
C TYR A 19 -6.09 3.21 -4.24
N MET A 20 -6.04 4.50 -4.60
CA MET A 20 -5.01 5.03 -5.50
C MET A 20 -3.61 4.87 -4.90
N THR A 21 -3.43 5.15 -3.60
CA THR A 21 -2.13 5.00 -2.94
C THR A 21 -1.67 3.55 -2.86
N ASN A 22 -2.58 2.61 -2.57
CA ASN A 22 -2.24 1.18 -2.51
C ASN A 22 -1.96 0.59 -3.90
N VAL A 23 -2.78 0.93 -4.90
CA VAL A 23 -2.60 0.49 -6.29
C VAL A 23 -1.28 0.99 -6.85
N ILE A 24 -0.99 2.29 -6.71
CA ILE A 24 0.27 2.87 -7.19
C ILE A 24 1.45 2.23 -6.44
N GLY A 25 1.36 2.08 -5.12
CA GLY A 25 2.41 1.45 -4.32
C GLY A 25 2.71 0.01 -4.74
N PHE A 26 1.66 -0.77 -5.06
CA PHE A 26 1.79 -2.15 -5.52
C PHE A 26 2.39 -2.25 -6.93
N ILE A 27 1.89 -1.45 -7.88
CA ILE A 27 2.43 -1.34 -9.24
C ILE A 27 3.92 -1.06 -9.19
N VAL A 28 4.31 -0.02 -8.44
CA VAL A 28 5.71 0.37 -8.30
C VAL A 28 6.52 -0.76 -7.66
N ALA A 29 5.99 -1.44 -6.64
CA ALA A 29 6.71 -2.53 -5.99
C ALA A 29 6.95 -3.74 -6.91
N LEU A 30 5.96 -4.13 -7.70
CA LEU A 30 6.10 -5.21 -8.69
C LEU A 30 7.10 -4.84 -9.77
N ASP A 31 6.97 -3.65 -10.35
CA ASP A 31 7.90 -3.13 -11.36
C ASP A 31 9.34 -3.14 -10.82
N ARG A 32 9.56 -2.64 -9.59
CA ARG A 32 10.88 -2.66 -8.95
C ARG A 32 11.37 -4.07 -8.64
N CYS A 33 10.49 -5.01 -8.31
CA CYS A 33 10.86 -6.43 -8.11
C CYS A 33 11.38 -7.06 -9.40
N VAL A 34 10.65 -6.86 -10.50
CA VAL A 34 11.02 -7.39 -11.81
C VAL A 34 12.27 -6.69 -12.33
N ALA A 35 12.39 -5.37 -12.20
CA ALA A 35 13.61 -4.64 -12.55
C ALA A 35 14.85 -5.18 -11.79
N THR A 36 14.67 -5.60 -10.54
CA THR A 36 15.77 -6.18 -9.73
C THR A 36 16.17 -7.58 -10.18
N LYS A 37 15.23 -8.42 -10.63
CA LYS A 37 15.48 -9.81 -11.04
C LYS A 37 15.82 -9.97 -12.52
N ALA A 38 15.14 -9.21 -13.36
CA ALA A 38 15.15 -9.29 -14.81
C ALA A 38 15.61 -7.97 -15.43
N TRP A 39 16.64 -7.34 -14.85
CA TRP A 39 17.17 -6.04 -15.29
C TRP A 39 17.54 -6.04 -16.79
N TYR A 40 18.21 -7.11 -17.25
CA TYR A 40 18.61 -7.27 -18.65
C TYR A 40 17.41 -7.34 -19.60
N TRP A 41 16.29 -7.91 -19.13
CA TRP A 41 15.07 -7.97 -19.91
C TRP A 41 14.45 -6.58 -20.10
N TYR A 42 14.46 -5.73 -19.07
CA TYR A 42 14.04 -4.33 -19.17
C TYR A 42 14.89 -3.55 -20.18
N GLU A 43 16.22 -3.69 -20.09
CA GLU A 43 17.15 -2.98 -20.98
C GLU A 43 17.02 -3.45 -22.45
N SER A 44 16.62 -4.70 -22.66
CA SER A 44 16.46 -5.27 -24.00
C SER A 44 15.24 -4.77 -24.80
N GLY A 45 14.33 -3.99 -24.20
CA GLY A 45 13.20 -3.35 -24.91
C GLY A 45 12.22 -4.32 -25.61
N LYS A 46 12.11 -5.58 -25.13
CA LYS A 46 11.32 -6.63 -25.80
C LYS A 46 9.80 -6.38 -25.69
N LYS A 47 9.03 -6.77 -26.72
CA LYS A 47 7.55 -6.70 -26.74
C LYS A 47 6.86 -7.42 -25.56
N SER A 48 7.55 -8.38 -24.94
CA SER A 48 7.10 -9.04 -23.71
C SER A 48 6.79 -8.09 -22.56
N THR A 49 7.32 -6.86 -22.56
CA THR A 49 7.02 -5.86 -21.51
C THR A 49 5.53 -5.48 -21.49
N LEU A 50 4.85 -5.47 -22.64
CA LEU A 50 3.41 -5.26 -22.69
C LEU A 50 2.63 -6.37 -21.99
N LEU A 51 3.04 -7.62 -22.19
CA LEU A 51 2.45 -8.79 -21.52
C LEU A 51 2.61 -8.72 -20.00
N PHE A 52 3.76 -8.22 -19.53
CA PHE A 52 3.98 -7.98 -18.11
C PHE A 52 3.00 -6.93 -17.54
N PHE A 53 2.79 -5.81 -18.24
CA PHE A 53 1.82 -4.80 -17.79
C PHE A 53 0.38 -5.35 -17.77
N ILE A 54 -0.02 -6.14 -18.76
CA ILE A 54 -1.34 -6.81 -18.77
C ILE A 54 -1.49 -7.74 -17.56
N PHE A 55 -0.46 -8.52 -17.27
CA PHE A 55 -0.46 -9.41 -16.09
C PHE A 55 -0.50 -8.62 -14.78
N GLN A 56 0.24 -7.52 -14.70
CA GLN A 56 0.26 -6.63 -13.54
C GLN A 56 -1.13 -6.02 -13.27
N GLU A 57 -1.81 -5.54 -14.31
CA GLU A 57 -3.19 -5.05 -14.23
C GLU A 57 -4.16 -6.15 -13.78
N ALA A 58 -4.01 -7.38 -14.29
CA ALA A 58 -4.82 -8.51 -13.82
C ALA A 58 -4.57 -8.81 -12.33
N PHE A 59 -3.34 -8.61 -11.84
CA PHE A 59 -3.00 -8.84 -10.44
C PHE A 59 -3.56 -7.77 -9.49
N LEU A 60 -3.83 -6.56 -9.98
CA LEU A 60 -4.44 -5.49 -9.20
C LEU A 60 -5.85 -5.82 -8.70
N PHE A 61 -6.53 -6.75 -9.35
CA PHE A 61 -7.81 -7.27 -8.87
C PHE A 61 -7.71 -7.98 -7.51
N TYR A 62 -6.53 -8.47 -7.12
CA TYR A 62 -6.30 -9.17 -5.84
C TYR A 62 -5.88 -8.20 -4.72
N ARG A 63 -6.87 -7.46 -4.18
CA ARG A 63 -6.69 -6.34 -3.24
C ARG A 63 -5.99 -6.73 -1.92
N GLU A 64 -6.35 -7.87 -1.33
CA GLU A 64 -5.90 -8.30 0.02
C GLU A 64 -4.39 -8.61 0.11
N ARG A 65 -3.69 -8.79 -1.01
CA ARG A 65 -2.29 -9.24 -1.03
C ARG A 65 -1.27 -8.13 -1.28
N GLN A 66 -1.71 -6.90 -1.51
CA GLN A 66 -0.83 -5.81 -1.97
C GLN A 66 0.22 -5.40 -0.91
N LEU A 67 -0.18 -5.17 0.34
CA LEU A 67 0.72 -4.82 1.45
C LEU A 67 1.76 -5.91 1.70
N GLN A 68 1.34 -7.18 1.66
CA GLN A 68 2.24 -8.32 1.85
C GLN A 68 3.33 -8.35 0.76
N CYS A 69 2.96 -8.10 -0.50
CA CYS A 69 3.91 -8.01 -1.60
C CYS A 69 4.93 -6.88 -1.40
N ILE A 70 4.49 -5.67 -1.00
CA ILE A 70 5.40 -4.54 -0.74
C ILE A 70 6.44 -4.90 0.33
N ILE A 71 6.00 -5.48 1.45
CA ILE A 71 6.88 -5.87 2.56
C ILE A 71 7.87 -6.95 2.10
N LEU A 72 7.42 -7.96 1.36
CA LEU A 72 8.26 -9.04 0.84
C LEU A 72 9.32 -8.50 -0.14
N VAL A 73 8.93 -7.63 -1.06
CA VAL A 73 9.85 -7.02 -2.04
C VAL A 73 10.87 -6.12 -1.32
N LEU A 74 10.45 -5.33 -0.33
CA LEU A 74 11.36 -4.52 0.48
C LEU A 74 12.37 -5.40 1.23
N GLY A 75 11.90 -6.46 1.89
CA GLY A 75 12.76 -7.42 2.59
C GLY A 75 13.76 -8.10 1.66
N TYR A 76 13.32 -8.49 0.46
CA TYR A 76 14.18 -9.05 -0.57
C TYR A 76 15.27 -8.07 -1.02
N ASN A 77 14.91 -6.81 -1.32
CA ASN A 77 15.87 -5.78 -1.72
C ASN A 77 16.89 -5.48 -0.62
N ILE A 78 16.46 -5.41 0.65
CA ILE A 78 17.37 -5.23 1.80
C ILE A 78 18.33 -6.42 1.91
N ARG A 79 17.85 -7.66 1.74
CA ARG A 79 18.69 -8.85 1.77
C ARG A 79 19.73 -8.82 0.64
N GLN A 80 19.32 -8.52 -0.59
CA GLN A 80 20.23 -8.38 -1.73
C GLN A 80 21.31 -7.32 -1.47
N MET A 81 20.94 -6.17 -0.91
CA MET A 81 21.89 -5.12 -0.52
C MET A 81 22.89 -5.61 0.55
N ARG A 82 22.45 -6.43 1.52
CA ARG A 82 23.35 -7.03 2.53
C ARG A 82 24.31 -8.04 1.91
N GLU A 83 23.83 -8.85 0.97
CA GLU A 83 24.66 -9.83 0.24
C GLU A 83 25.74 -9.12 -0.61
N LEU A 84 25.38 -8.03 -1.31
CA LEU A 84 26.32 -7.20 -2.07
C LEU A 84 27.42 -6.58 -1.18
N LYS A 85 27.10 -6.24 0.07
CA LYS A 85 28.08 -5.70 1.04
C LYS A 85 29.03 -6.77 1.60
N ARG A 86 28.64 -8.05 1.61
CA ARG A 86 29.40 -9.13 2.25
C ARG A 86 30.51 -9.74 1.40
N GLY A 87 30.49 -9.54 0.07
CA GLY A 87 31.47 -10.18 -0.81
C GLY A 87 31.67 -9.40 -2.10
N ALA A 88 32.33 -8.24 -1.99
CA ALA A 88 32.79 -7.47 -3.15
C ALA A 88 33.90 -8.24 -3.89
N ALA A 89 33.52 -9.31 -4.59
CA ALA A 89 34.37 -9.95 -5.58
C ALA A 89 34.48 -8.98 -6.77
N ILE A 90 35.72 -8.60 -7.10
CA ILE A 90 36.07 -7.52 -8.05
C ILE A 90 35.35 -7.65 -9.41
N ASN A 91 35.01 -8.86 -9.85
CA ASN A 91 34.35 -9.12 -11.14
C ASN A 91 32.81 -9.28 -11.10
N ARG A 92 32.16 -9.16 -9.94
CA ARG A 92 30.68 -9.27 -9.83
C ARG A 92 29.98 -7.96 -9.48
N TYR A 93 30.74 -6.89 -9.27
CA TYR A 93 30.18 -5.60 -8.87
C TYR A 93 29.72 -4.81 -10.10
N SER A 94 28.41 -4.56 -10.17
CA SER A 94 27.83 -3.60 -11.11
C SER A 94 27.37 -2.37 -10.35
N VAL A 95 27.93 -1.21 -10.72
CA VAL A 95 27.56 0.10 -10.16
C VAL A 95 26.08 0.37 -10.40
N SER A 96 25.58 0.13 -11.62
CA SER A 96 24.19 0.38 -11.99
C SER A 96 23.22 -0.44 -11.14
N ARG A 97 23.51 -1.72 -10.92
CA ARG A 97 22.68 -2.61 -10.08
C ARG A 97 22.61 -2.10 -8.63
N THR A 98 23.71 -1.60 -8.09
CA THR A 98 23.75 -1.08 -6.72
C THR A 98 22.91 0.19 -6.59
N PHE A 99 22.97 1.09 -7.58
CA PHE A 99 22.13 2.29 -7.63
C PHE A 99 20.64 1.94 -7.72
N GLN A 100 20.27 1.00 -8.60
CA GLN A 100 18.88 0.55 -8.76
C GLN A 100 18.31 -0.03 -7.45
N ILE A 101 19.06 -0.89 -6.74
CA ILE A 101 18.58 -1.46 -5.48
C ILE A 101 18.45 -0.38 -4.40
N LYS A 102 19.38 0.59 -4.33
CA LYS A 102 19.27 1.72 -3.39
C LYS A 102 18.04 2.58 -3.68
N GLU A 103 17.78 2.89 -4.95
CA GLU A 103 16.60 3.64 -5.37
C GLU A 103 15.32 2.87 -5.00
N ASN A 104 15.24 1.57 -5.33
CA ASN A 104 14.10 0.73 -5.00
C ASN A 104 13.82 0.71 -3.49
N ILE A 105 14.86 0.60 -2.65
CA ILE A 105 14.72 0.65 -1.19
C ILE A 105 14.19 2.02 -0.75
N SER A 106 14.72 3.11 -1.30
CA SER A 106 14.28 4.48 -0.97
C SER A 106 12.80 4.69 -1.29
N VAL A 107 12.40 4.32 -2.52
CA VAL A 107 11.02 4.41 -3.00
C VAL A 107 10.08 3.57 -2.17
N LEU A 108 10.38 2.27 -1.98
CA LEU A 108 9.54 1.37 -1.18
C LEU A 108 9.41 1.81 0.28
N THR A 109 10.49 2.38 0.85
CA THR A 109 10.45 2.92 2.21
C THR A 109 9.54 4.15 2.30
N ALA A 110 9.56 5.03 1.29
CA ALA A 110 8.66 6.18 1.21
C ALA A 110 7.19 5.73 1.14
N TYR A 111 6.87 4.77 0.27
CA TYR A 111 5.51 4.19 0.20
C TYR A 111 5.10 3.53 1.51
N ALA A 112 5.98 2.77 2.16
CA ALA A 112 5.66 2.15 3.45
C ALA A 112 5.37 3.18 4.54
N LYS A 113 6.03 4.35 4.51
CA LYS A 113 5.73 5.47 5.42
C LYS A 113 4.37 6.08 5.14
N ILE A 114 4.05 6.34 3.87
CA ILE A 114 2.74 6.88 3.47
C ILE A 114 1.62 5.90 3.87
N ALA A 115 1.78 4.62 3.56
CA ALA A 115 0.82 3.57 3.93
C ALA A 115 0.60 3.51 5.45
N ARG A 116 1.66 3.65 6.25
CA ARG A 116 1.54 3.67 7.71
C ARG A 116 0.71 4.85 8.20
N VAL A 117 0.97 6.06 7.68
CA VAL A 117 0.19 7.24 8.04
C VAL A 117 -1.27 7.06 7.64
N GLN A 118 -1.52 6.52 6.45
CA GLN A 118 -2.88 6.28 5.98
C GLN A 118 -3.63 5.27 6.85
N ILE A 119 -3.00 4.14 7.21
CA ILE A 119 -3.58 3.16 8.12
C ILE A 119 -3.89 3.81 9.47
N ALA A 120 -2.97 4.60 10.01
CA ALA A 120 -3.18 5.30 11.27
C ALA A 120 -4.36 6.28 11.22
N MET A 121 -4.54 6.98 10.09
CA MET A 121 -5.64 7.94 9.92
C MET A 121 -7.00 7.27 9.67
N THR A 122 -7.05 6.11 9.00
CA THR A 122 -8.32 5.44 8.70
C THR A 122 -8.79 4.53 9.83
N THR A 123 -7.87 4.02 10.66
CA THR A 123 -8.20 3.06 11.74
C THR A 123 -9.28 3.59 12.69
N PRO A 124 -9.23 4.83 13.21
CA PRO A 124 -10.26 5.34 14.12
C PRO A 124 -11.66 5.35 13.50
N ALA A 125 -11.80 5.75 12.23
CA ALA A 125 -13.07 5.72 11.51
C ALA A 125 -13.67 4.30 11.46
N PHE A 126 -12.86 3.30 11.10
CA PHE A 126 -13.31 1.91 11.09
C PHE A 126 -13.64 1.37 12.49
N VAL A 127 -12.88 1.74 13.51
CA VAL A 127 -13.13 1.34 14.90
C VAL A 127 -14.46 1.91 15.39
N PHE A 128 -14.71 3.21 15.20
CA PHE A 128 -15.95 3.84 15.63
C PHE A 128 -17.16 3.33 14.85
N PHE A 129 -17.05 3.18 13.53
CA PHE A 129 -18.12 2.62 12.71
C PHE A 129 -18.41 1.16 13.09
N GLY A 130 -17.37 0.35 13.30
CA GLY A 130 -17.50 -1.02 13.76
C GLY A 130 -18.18 -1.12 15.12
N ALA A 131 -17.77 -0.29 16.09
CA ALA A 131 -18.41 -0.23 17.40
C ALA A 131 -19.90 0.13 17.30
N PHE A 132 -20.25 1.11 16.46
CA PHE A 132 -21.65 1.47 16.21
C PHE A 132 -22.47 0.32 15.61
N PHE A 133 -21.87 -0.44 14.69
CA PHE A 133 -22.55 -1.55 14.00
C PHE A 133 -22.72 -2.79 14.87
N PHE A 134 -21.72 -3.13 15.70
CA PHE A 134 -21.75 -4.34 16.53
C PHE A 134 -22.55 -4.18 17.84
N ILE A 135 -22.84 -2.97 18.30
CA ILE A 135 -23.65 -2.72 19.50
C ILE A 135 -25.15 -2.69 19.12
N PRO A 136 -25.96 -3.68 19.54
CA PRO A 136 -27.38 -3.70 19.23
C PRO A 136 -28.15 -2.62 20.00
N PRO A 137 -29.26 -2.07 19.45
CA PRO A 137 -30.15 -1.17 20.18
C PRO A 137 -30.81 -1.87 21.37
N GLY A 138 -31.04 -1.13 22.46
CA GLY A 138 -31.91 -1.57 23.56
C GLY A 138 -31.27 -2.52 24.59
N ILE A 139 -29.95 -2.71 24.55
CA ILE A 139 -29.18 -3.48 25.54
C ILE A 139 -28.69 -2.59 26.70
N GLY A 140 -28.99 -1.29 26.67
CA GLY A 140 -28.54 -0.31 27.67
C GLY A 140 -27.17 0.34 27.36
N TYR A 141 -26.55 -0.02 26.23
CA TYR A 141 -25.31 0.61 25.72
C TYR A 141 -25.58 1.68 24.64
N ASP A 142 -26.81 2.20 24.55
CA ASP A 142 -27.18 3.18 23.52
C ASP A 142 -26.32 4.45 23.60
N GLY A 143 -25.90 4.86 24.80
CA GLY A 143 -24.97 5.99 24.98
C GLY A 143 -23.62 5.78 24.29
N LEU A 144 -23.01 4.60 24.42
CA LEU A 144 -21.74 4.27 23.76
C LEU A 144 -21.91 4.20 22.24
N ARG A 145 -23.05 3.68 21.78
CA ARG A 145 -23.39 3.61 20.36
C ARG A 145 -23.50 5.01 19.75
N PHE A 146 -24.27 5.91 20.36
CA PHE A 146 -24.39 7.30 19.89
C PHE A 146 -23.08 8.07 20.00
N PHE A 147 -22.31 7.84 21.06
CA PHE A 147 -20.96 8.39 21.18
C PHE A 147 -20.06 7.95 20.03
N SER A 148 -20.08 6.65 19.67
CA SER A 148 -19.29 6.13 18.55
C SER A 148 -19.71 6.75 17.21
N ALA A 149 -21.01 6.93 16.97
CA ALA A 149 -21.50 7.65 15.80
C ALA A 149 -21.03 9.11 15.76
N ALA A 150 -21.12 9.83 16.89
CA ALA A 150 -20.65 11.22 16.98
C ALA A 150 -19.12 11.34 16.77
N MET A 151 -18.34 10.41 17.32
CA MET A 151 -16.89 10.37 17.11
C MET A 151 -16.51 10.02 15.67
N PHE A 152 -17.28 9.14 15.03
CA PHE A 152 -17.12 8.84 13.61
C PHE A 152 -17.38 10.07 12.73
N ASP A 153 -18.49 10.78 12.99
CA ASP A 153 -18.83 12.02 12.27
C ASP A 153 -17.78 13.12 12.53
N LEU A 154 -17.32 13.27 13.77
CA LEU A 154 -16.25 14.21 14.12
C LEU A 154 -14.97 13.87 13.36
N TRP A 155 -14.58 12.60 13.30
CA TRP A 155 -13.38 12.15 12.60
C TRP A 155 -13.47 12.42 11.10
N LEU A 156 -14.62 12.15 10.47
CA LEU A 156 -14.86 12.44 9.05
C LEU A 156 -14.90 13.95 8.73
N SER A 157 -15.13 14.80 9.74
CA SER A 157 -15.16 16.25 9.60
C SER A 157 -13.77 16.90 9.70
N MET A 158 -12.77 16.17 10.21
CA MET A 158 -11.36 16.61 10.31
C MET A 158 -10.62 16.42 8.97
#